data_AF-A0A1H6EKD9-F1
#
_entry.id   AF-A0A1H6EKD9-F1
#
_cell.length_a   1.000
_cell.length_b   1.000
_cell.length_c   1.000
_cell.angle_alpha   90.00
_cell.angle_beta   90.00
_cell.angle_gamma   90.00
#
_symmetry.space_group_name_H-M   'P 1'
#
loop_
_entity.id
_entity.type
_entity.pdbx_description
1 polymer ?
#
loop_
_entity_poly.entity_id
_entity_poly.type
_entity_poly.pdbx_seq_one_letter_code
_entity_poly.pdbx_strand_id
1 'polypeptide(L)'
;MRPGIPVMRTTITLLTALAVGLLPATAAQAQPQPGAPGLKIKESRHRVKAIGPGFVLRLSKHGLDVRIDEERFGDPATGNPIVRQTIDLTGLTLRPFECRNGTYTIRTGTFKRTWRLSQLAKRPLPYTDGFATSAPGIFTPFLGELDGTVTDADGRTLRFLISDLVQEVLTPDGFAATAPIHGLFIDERGRVRDRISLIGRFNAGPGGQNPVYGIEDRGTCRQTANLPYGPGSENAVVTGPLFVLPFSAPVTVPRDH
;
A
#
# COMPACT_ATOMS: atom_id res chain seq x y z
N MET A 1 23.71 69.45 -39.25
CA MET A 1 24.89 69.00 -38.49
C MET A 1 24.43 67.97 -37.46
N ARG A 2 25.09 66.81 -37.40
CA ARG A 2 24.66 65.62 -36.66
C ARG A 2 24.70 65.85 -35.13
N PRO A 3 23.69 65.44 -34.36
CA PRO A 3 23.83 65.21 -32.93
C PRO A 3 24.33 63.78 -32.67
N GLY A 4 25.41 63.66 -31.91
CA GLY A 4 25.95 62.39 -31.43
C GLY A 4 25.06 61.81 -30.33
N ILE A 5 24.65 60.56 -30.50
CA ILE A 5 23.88 59.78 -29.52
C ILE A 5 24.85 58.76 -28.88
N PRO A 6 24.79 58.55 -27.56
CA PRO A 6 25.86 57.94 -26.79
C PRO A 6 25.92 56.42 -26.94
N VAL A 7 27.14 55.92 -26.77
CA VAL A 7 27.55 54.51 -26.72
C VAL A 7 26.88 53.82 -25.54
N MET A 8 25.99 52.87 -25.82
CA MET A 8 25.52 51.88 -24.84
C MET A 8 26.11 50.53 -25.24
N ARG A 9 27.15 50.09 -24.51
CA ARG A 9 27.74 48.76 -24.66
C ARG A 9 26.71 47.73 -24.21
N THR A 10 26.15 46.99 -25.16
CA THR A 10 25.31 45.83 -24.91
C THR A 10 26.21 44.66 -24.55
N THR A 11 26.26 44.30 -23.27
CA THR A 11 26.89 43.06 -22.82
C THR A 11 25.96 41.91 -23.19
N ILE A 12 26.35 41.12 -24.19
CA ILE A 12 25.67 39.86 -24.51
C ILE A 12 26.14 38.84 -23.47
N THR A 13 25.31 38.61 -22.45
CA THR A 13 25.52 37.50 -21.51
C THR A 13 24.81 36.27 -22.09
N LEU A 14 25.57 35.39 -22.76
CA LEU A 14 25.14 34.01 -22.97
C LEU A 14 25.07 33.34 -21.60
N LEU A 15 23.85 33.04 -21.13
CA LEU A 15 23.63 32.13 -20.01
C LEU A 15 23.02 30.85 -20.56
N THR A 16 23.87 29.83 -20.53
CA THR A 16 23.63 28.43 -20.85
C THR A 16 22.39 27.88 -20.15
N ALA A 17 21.43 27.40 -20.95
CA ALA A 17 20.35 26.56 -20.47
C ALA A 17 20.94 25.23 -19.95
N LEU A 18 20.96 25.05 -18.64
CA LEU A 18 21.20 23.75 -18.01
C LEU A 18 19.92 22.92 -18.18
N ALA A 19 19.89 22.10 -19.23
CA ALA A 19 18.96 21.00 -19.34
C ALA A 19 19.29 20.00 -18.22
N VAL A 20 18.50 20.03 -17.14
CA VAL A 20 18.52 18.98 -16.13
C VAL A 20 17.90 17.74 -16.79
N GLY A 21 18.76 16.83 -17.23
CA GLY A 21 18.35 15.53 -17.73
C GLY A 21 17.58 14.79 -16.64
N LEU A 22 16.28 14.57 -16.88
CA LEU A 22 15.48 13.55 -16.22
C LEU A 22 16.08 12.19 -16.59
N LEU A 23 17.03 11.73 -15.78
CA LEU A 23 17.46 10.34 -15.85
C LEU A 23 16.32 9.49 -15.29
N PRO A 24 15.80 8.51 -16.05
CA PRO A 24 14.88 7.53 -15.49
C PRO A 24 15.64 6.80 -14.39
N ALA A 25 15.09 6.83 -13.17
CA ALA A 25 15.57 5.98 -12.09
C ALA A 25 15.53 4.53 -12.60
N THR A 26 16.70 3.98 -12.89
CA THR A 26 16.84 2.58 -13.26
C THR A 26 16.32 1.77 -12.07
N ALA A 27 15.16 1.14 -12.25
CA ALA A 27 14.63 0.17 -11.30
C ALA A 27 15.69 -0.93 -11.11
N ALA A 28 16.40 -0.88 -9.98
CA ALA A 28 17.33 -1.92 -9.60
C ALA A 28 16.57 -3.24 -9.54
N GLN A 29 17.08 -4.25 -10.24
CA GLN A 29 16.49 -5.59 -10.30
C GLN A 29 16.30 -6.13 -8.87
N ALA A 30 15.08 -6.61 -8.61
CA ALA A 30 14.58 -6.94 -7.29
C ALA A 30 15.38 -8.07 -6.62
N GLN A 31 16.25 -7.71 -5.68
CA GLN A 31 16.55 -8.60 -4.56
C GLN A 31 15.30 -8.75 -3.69
N PRO A 32 15.09 -9.88 -2.99
CA PRO A 32 14.06 -9.96 -1.95
C PRO A 32 14.33 -8.87 -0.92
N GLN A 33 13.55 -7.79 -0.97
CA GLN A 33 13.67 -6.68 -0.04
C GLN A 33 13.26 -7.22 1.34
N PRO A 34 14.11 -7.14 2.38
CA PRO A 34 13.69 -7.46 3.73
C PRO A 34 12.47 -6.61 4.09
N GLY A 35 11.52 -7.18 4.84
CA GLY A 35 10.35 -6.45 5.30
C GLY A 35 10.57 -5.75 6.64
N ALA A 36 9.53 -5.10 7.16
CA ALA A 36 9.49 -4.69 8.55
C ALA A 36 9.63 -5.94 9.46
N PRO A 37 10.57 -5.95 10.41
CA PRO A 37 10.77 -7.08 11.31
C PRO A 37 9.49 -7.48 12.04
N GLY A 38 9.35 -8.78 12.30
CA GLY A 38 8.24 -9.33 13.09
C GLY A 38 7.02 -9.75 12.29
N LEU A 39 6.84 -9.30 11.04
CA LEU A 39 5.77 -9.79 10.17
C LEU A 39 6.21 -11.02 9.37
N LYS A 40 5.55 -12.16 9.58
CA LYS A 40 5.77 -13.41 8.86
C LYS A 40 4.53 -13.78 8.07
N ILE A 41 4.68 -13.91 6.75
CA ILE A 41 3.58 -14.24 5.83
C ILE A 41 3.85 -15.61 5.23
N LYS A 42 2.89 -16.52 5.37
CA LYS A 42 2.86 -17.79 4.66
C LYS A 42 1.63 -17.81 3.78
N GLU A 43 1.85 -17.86 2.48
CA GLU A 43 0.79 -17.84 1.48
C GLU A 43 0.74 -19.16 0.70
N SER A 44 -0.47 -19.57 0.34
CA SER A 44 -0.76 -20.47 -0.77
C SER A 44 -1.94 -19.91 -1.57
N ARG A 45 -2.29 -20.56 -2.70
CA ARG A 45 -3.31 -20.05 -3.64
C ARG A 45 -4.65 -19.65 -3.01
N HIS A 46 -5.04 -20.31 -1.93
CA HIS A 46 -6.36 -20.11 -1.29
C HIS A 46 -6.27 -19.89 0.22
N ARG A 47 -5.06 -19.69 0.76
CA ARG A 47 -4.84 -19.56 2.20
C ARG A 47 -3.70 -18.60 2.48
N VAL A 48 -3.88 -17.76 3.48
CA VAL A 48 -2.83 -16.91 4.00
C VAL A 48 -2.79 -17.05 5.51
N LYS A 49 -1.59 -17.11 6.06
CA LYS A 49 -1.33 -16.95 7.47
C LYS A 49 -0.33 -15.82 7.65
N ALA A 50 -0.75 -14.77 8.33
CA ALA A 50 0.12 -13.69 8.76
C ALA A 50 0.31 -13.76 10.27
N ILE A 51 1.54 -13.62 10.73
CA ILE A 51 1.88 -13.49 12.15
C ILE A 51 2.64 -12.19 12.30
N GLY A 52 2.20 -11.33 13.20
CA GLY A 52 2.92 -10.10 13.54
C GLY A 52 2.97 -9.89 15.04
N PRO A 53 3.44 -8.72 15.50
CA PRO A 53 3.56 -8.40 16.91
C PRO A 53 2.19 -8.47 17.61
N GLY A 54 2.00 -9.51 18.43
CA GLY A 54 0.77 -9.76 19.18
C GLY A 54 -0.47 -10.08 18.35
N PHE A 55 -0.32 -10.53 17.09
CA PHE A 55 -1.47 -11.05 16.33
C PHE A 55 -1.15 -12.24 15.44
N VAL A 56 -2.19 -13.02 15.17
CA VAL A 56 -2.22 -14.04 14.13
C VAL A 56 -3.48 -13.86 13.31
N LEU A 57 -3.31 -13.74 11.98
CA LEU A 57 -4.40 -13.71 11.03
C LEU A 57 -4.35 -14.96 10.13
N ARG A 58 -5.52 -15.53 9.86
CA ARG A 58 -5.70 -16.63 8.91
C ARG A 58 -6.82 -16.29 7.95
N LEU A 59 -6.50 -16.21 6.66
CA LEU A 59 -7.46 -16.06 5.59
C LEU A 59 -7.59 -17.39 4.84
N SER A 60 -8.83 -17.80 4.58
CA SER A 60 -9.15 -18.91 3.68
C SER A 60 -10.50 -18.67 3.02
N LYS A 61 -10.87 -19.52 2.06
CA LYS A 61 -12.20 -19.48 1.45
C LYS A 61 -13.37 -19.66 2.44
N HIS A 62 -13.09 -20.17 3.65
CA HIS A 62 -14.11 -20.41 4.66
C HIS A 62 -14.31 -19.22 5.60
N GLY A 63 -13.35 -18.29 5.65
CA GLY A 63 -13.41 -17.17 6.58
C GLY A 63 -12.06 -16.52 6.81
N LEU A 64 -12.13 -15.42 7.55
CA LEU A 64 -11.01 -14.63 8.03
C LEU A 64 -11.04 -14.70 9.57
N ASP A 65 -10.02 -15.33 10.16
CA ASP A 65 -9.86 -15.54 11.60
C ASP A 65 -8.69 -14.68 12.11
N VAL A 66 -8.97 -13.82 13.08
CA VAL A 66 -7.99 -12.91 13.69
C VAL A 66 -7.93 -13.14 15.19
N ARG A 67 -6.71 -13.31 15.69
CA ARG A 67 -6.43 -13.41 17.12
C ARG A 67 -5.47 -12.31 17.49
N ILE A 68 -5.86 -11.49 18.46
CA ILE A 68 -5.06 -10.41 19.00
C ILE A 68 -4.78 -10.72 20.47
N ASP A 69 -3.51 -10.65 20.83
CA ASP A 69 -3.05 -10.62 22.21
C ASP A 69 -2.94 -9.15 22.62
N GLU A 70 -3.91 -8.64 23.39
CA GLU A 70 -4.01 -7.22 23.77
C GLU A 70 -2.73 -6.72 24.48
N GLU A 71 -2.08 -7.59 25.25
CA GLU A 71 -0.88 -7.25 26.01
C GLU A 71 0.36 -7.15 25.12
N ARG A 72 0.34 -7.80 23.95
CA ARG A 72 1.49 -7.89 23.04
C ARG A 72 1.26 -7.25 21.68
N PHE A 73 0.05 -6.76 21.39
CA PHE A 73 -0.30 -6.23 20.08
C PHE A 73 0.53 -4.98 19.79
N GLY A 74 1.41 -5.05 18.81
CA GLY A 74 2.30 -3.94 18.48
C GLY A 74 3.45 -3.74 19.44
N ASP A 75 3.67 -2.48 19.84
CA ASP A 75 4.64 -2.10 20.87
C ASP A 75 3.94 -1.46 22.08
N PRO A 76 3.64 -2.26 23.12
CA PRO A 76 3.02 -1.77 24.36
C PRO A 76 3.86 -0.72 25.10
N ALA A 77 5.19 -0.73 24.94
CA ALA A 77 6.09 0.17 25.66
C ALA A 77 5.94 1.63 25.23
N THR A 78 5.36 1.86 24.04
CA THR A 78 5.08 3.20 23.52
C THR A 78 3.93 3.91 24.26
N GLY A 79 3.12 3.18 25.04
CA GLY A 79 1.96 3.72 25.75
C GLY A 79 0.78 4.09 24.85
N ASN A 80 0.90 3.95 23.53
CA ASN A 80 -0.18 4.27 22.60
C ASN A 80 -1.31 3.23 22.69
N PRO A 81 -2.59 3.66 22.63
CA PRO A 81 -3.72 2.76 22.73
C PRO A 81 -3.85 1.87 21.50
N ILE A 82 -4.51 0.72 21.68
CA ILE A 82 -5.01 -0.07 20.55
C ILE A 82 -6.33 0.58 20.12
N VAL A 83 -6.38 1.02 18.87
CA VAL A 83 -7.57 1.64 18.28
C VAL A 83 -8.30 0.62 17.44
N ARG A 84 -9.64 0.59 17.56
CA ARG A 84 -10.52 -0.30 16.82
C ARG A 84 -11.61 0.50 16.15
N GLN A 85 -11.91 0.16 14.90
CA GLN A 85 -12.99 0.78 14.16
C GLN A 85 -13.65 -0.22 13.21
N THR A 86 -14.96 -0.08 13.09
CA THR A 86 -15.78 -0.80 12.11
C THR A 86 -16.40 0.21 11.18
N ILE A 87 -16.29 -0.03 9.87
CA ILE A 87 -16.86 0.80 8.81
C ILE A 87 -17.82 -0.08 8.02
N ASP A 88 -19.06 0.35 7.88
CA ASP A 88 -20.00 -0.27 6.95
C ASP A 88 -19.71 0.25 5.54
N LEU A 89 -19.50 -0.67 4.61
CA LEU A 89 -19.24 -0.38 3.21
C LEU A 89 -20.53 -0.35 2.38
N THR A 90 -21.65 -0.74 2.97
CA THR A 90 -22.95 -0.83 2.29
C THR A 90 -23.41 0.55 1.84
N GLY A 91 -23.72 0.67 0.55
CA GLY A 91 -24.16 1.93 -0.06
C GLY A 91 -23.07 2.97 -0.29
N LEU A 92 -21.81 2.70 0.09
CA LEU A 92 -20.69 3.58 -0.25
C LEU A 92 -20.31 3.42 -1.73
N THR A 93 -20.09 4.54 -2.40
CA THR A 93 -19.50 4.54 -3.74
C THR A 93 -18.00 4.25 -3.64
N LEU A 94 -17.64 2.98 -3.84
CA LEU A 94 -16.26 2.50 -3.80
C LEU A 94 -15.82 2.10 -5.20
N ARG A 95 -14.52 2.26 -5.48
CA ARG A 95 -13.91 1.76 -6.71
C ARG A 95 -14.05 0.23 -6.77
N PRO A 96 -14.46 -0.35 -7.92
CA PRO A 96 -14.57 -1.79 -8.06
C PRO A 96 -13.20 -2.47 -8.03
N PHE A 97 -13.22 -3.78 -7.80
CA PHE A 97 -12.03 -4.62 -7.97
C PHE A 97 -11.91 -5.04 -9.44
N GLU A 98 -10.79 -4.70 -10.07
CA GLU A 98 -10.47 -5.17 -11.42
C GLU A 98 -9.61 -6.43 -11.33
N CYS A 99 -10.11 -7.52 -11.91
CA CYS A 99 -9.48 -8.84 -11.90
C CYS A 99 -9.40 -9.46 -13.29
N ARG A 100 -8.55 -10.47 -13.46
CA ARG A 100 -8.38 -11.19 -14.74
C ARG A 100 -9.70 -11.78 -15.26
N ASN A 101 -10.59 -12.25 -14.38
CA ASN A 101 -11.88 -12.81 -14.78
C ASN A 101 -13.04 -11.78 -14.78
N GLY A 102 -12.75 -10.49 -14.66
CA GLY A 102 -13.73 -9.42 -14.73
C GLY A 102 -13.67 -8.43 -13.57
N THR A 103 -14.60 -7.48 -13.61
CA THR A 103 -14.72 -6.41 -12.62
C THR A 103 -15.78 -6.74 -11.59
N TYR A 104 -15.47 -6.52 -10.31
CA TYR A 104 -16.36 -6.78 -9.19
C TYR A 104 -16.74 -5.50 -8.45
N THR A 105 -18.04 -5.21 -8.42
CA THR A 105 -18.60 -4.02 -7.75
C THR A 105 -19.06 -4.40 -6.35
N ILE A 106 -18.59 -3.69 -5.33
CA ILE A 106 -18.97 -3.91 -3.93
C ILE A 106 -20.47 -3.65 -3.76
N ARG A 107 -21.18 -4.60 -3.15
CA ARG A 107 -22.61 -4.47 -2.79
C ARG A 107 -22.78 -4.14 -1.33
N THR A 108 -22.22 -4.99 -0.49
CA THR A 108 -22.25 -4.88 0.96
C THR A 108 -20.90 -5.29 1.51
N GLY A 109 -20.58 -4.84 2.71
CA GLY A 109 -19.42 -5.35 3.41
C GLY A 109 -19.13 -4.56 4.67
N THR A 110 -18.24 -5.10 5.47
CA THR A 110 -17.76 -4.46 6.68
C THR A 110 -16.25 -4.44 6.63
N PHE A 111 -15.66 -3.28 6.90
CA PHE A 111 -14.23 -3.14 7.11
C PHE A 111 -13.96 -2.93 8.60
N LYS A 112 -13.41 -3.96 9.26
CA LYS A 112 -12.90 -3.85 10.63
C LYS A 112 -11.42 -3.54 10.55
N ARG A 113 -10.97 -2.57 11.33
CA ARG A 113 -9.56 -2.24 11.44
C ARG A 113 -9.15 -2.08 12.89
N THR A 114 -8.01 -2.66 13.23
CA THR A 114 -7.37 -2.58 14.54
C THR A 114 -5.93 -2.16 14.36
N TRP A 115 -5.47 -1.13 15.05
CA TRP A 115 -4.09 -0.67 14.93
C TRP A 115 -3.55 -0.10 16.23
N ARG A 116 -2.22 -0.09 16.33
CA ARG A 116 -1.46 0.66 17.34
C ARG A 116 -0.38 1.44 16.63
N LEU A 117 -0.19 2.69 17.04
CA LEU A 117 0.92 3.50 16.58
C LEU A 117 2.12 3.25 17.48
N SER A 118 3.31 3.10 16.91
CA SER A 118 4.55 3.09 17.71
C SER A 118 5.04 4.51 17.97
N GLN A 119 4.94 5.38 16.96
CA GLN A 119 5.42 6.76 17.04
C GLN A 119 4.58 7.69 16.17
N LEU A 120 4.37 8.93 16.62
CA LEU A 120 3.84 10.02 15.80
C LEU A 120 4.99 10.66 15.00
N ALA A 121 5.45 9.94 13.97
CA ALA A 121 6.47 10.41 13.05
C ALA A 121 5.98 10.35 11.60
N LYS A 122 6.52 11.23 10.76
CA LYS A 122 6.33 11.16 9.31
C LYS A 122 7.16 10.00 8.74
N ARG A 123 6.59 9.28 7.78
CA ARG A 123 7.32 8.31 6.97
C ARG A 123 8.32 9.02 6.04
N PRO A 124 9.47 8.42 5.74
CA PRO A 124 10.41 9.00 4.78
C PRO A 124 9.81 9.07 3.37
N LEU A 125 10.42 9.86 2.48
CA LEU A 125 10.08 9.82 1.06
C LEU A 125 10.19 8.37 0.51
N PRO A 126 9.34 7.98 -0.46
CA PRO A 126 8.39 8.80 -1.22
C PRO A 126 6.98 8.87 -0.61
N TYR A 127 6.79 8.51 0.66
CA TYR A 127 5.50 8.77 1.32
C TYR A 127 5.25 10.28 1.34
N THR A 128 4.09 10.69 0.83
CA THR A 128 3.77 12.09 0.61
C THR A 128 3.27 12.78 1.88
N ASP A 129 3.31 14.12 1.91
CA ASP A 129 2.72 14.91 2.99
C ASP A 129 1.20 14.76 3.10
N GLY A 130 0.51 14.62 1.96
CA GLY A 130 -0.93 14.36 1.95
C GLY A 130 -1.27 13.01 2.59
N PHE A 131 -0.42 11.99 2.40
CA PHE A 131 -0.58 10.71 3.07
C PHE A 131 -0.31 10.83 4.57
N ALA A 132 0.76 11.52 4.97
CA ALA A 132 1.09 11.75 6.38
C ALA A 132 -0.02 12.48 7.14
N THR A 133 -0.75 13.37 6.46
CA THR A 133 -1.93 14.05 7.01
C THR A 133 -3.13 13.11 7.18
N SER A 134 -3.35 12.21 6.21
CA SER A 134 -4.49 11.29 6.19
C SER A 134 -4.31 10.07 7.09
N ALA A 135 -3.06 9.64 7.29
CA ALA A 135 -2.67 8.46 8.06
C ALA A 135 -1.44 8.78 8.95
N PRO A 136 -1.63 9.57 10.01
CA PRO A 136 -0.54 10.03 10.86
C PRO A 136 0.08 8.90 11.68
N GLY A 137 1.41 8.99 11.88
CA GLY A 137 2.19 8.08 12.71
C GLY A 137 2.61 6.78 12.01
N ILE A 138 3.35 5.95 12.73
CA ILE A 138 3.94 4.68 12.29
C ILE A 138 3.09 3.52 12.82
N PHE A 139 2.55 2.69 11.93
CA PHE A 139 1.68 1.57 12.28
C PHE A 139 2.48 0.34 12.69
N THR A 140 2.25 -0.13 13.90
CA THR A 140 2.97 -1.28 14.44
C THR A 140 2.01 -2.08 15.33
N PRO A 141 1.10 -2.91 14.78
CA PRO A 141 0.72 -3.01 13.37
C PRO A 141 -0.58 -2.24 13.07
N PHE A 142 -0.95 -2.20 11.79
CA PHE A 142 -2.32 -2.03 11.29
C PHE A 142 -2.85 -3.38 10.78
N LEU A 143 -4.04 -3.75 11.22
CA LEU A 143 -4.73 -4.97 10.86
C LEU A 143 -6.13 -4.63 10.35
N GLY A 144 -6.38 -4.91 9.09
CA GLY A 144 -7.62 -4.72 8.39
C GLY A 144 -8.27 -6.03 7.96
N GLU A 145 -9.57 -6.14 8.17
CA GLU A 145 -10.42 -7.28 7.84
C GLU A 145 -11.63 -6.78 7.06
N LEU A 146 -11.76 -7.20 5.80
CA LEU A 146 -12.95 -6.93 5.02
C LEU A 146 -13.68 -8.24 4.72
N ASP A 147 -14.98 -8.25 4.99
CA ASP A 147 -15.91 -9.33 4.63
C ASP A 147 -17.15 -8.70 4.02
N GLY A 148 -17.58 -9.22 2.88
CA GLY A 148 -18.71 -8.65 2.16
C GLY A 148 -19.06 -9.40 0.90
N THR A 149 -19.87 -8.75 0.07
CA THR A 149 -20.31 -9.27 -1.21
C THR A 149 -20.03 -8.28 -2.34
N VAL A 150 -19.73 -8.84 -3.50
CA VAL A 150 -19.57 -8.11 -4.75
C VAL A 150 -20.48 -8.71 -5.82
N THR A 151 -20.77 -7.92 -6.84
CA THR A 151 -21.43 -8.38 -8.05
C THR A 151 -20.47 -8.33 -9.23
N ASP A 152 -20.46 -9.37 -10.05
CA ASP A 152 -19.72 -9.41 -11.31
C ASP A 152 -20.52 -8.84 -12.49
N ALA A 153 -19.91 -8.82 -13.67
CA ALA A 153 -20.54 -8.32 -14.90
C ALA A 153 -21.80 -9.09 -15.31
N ASP A 154 -21.92 -10.36 -14.91
CA ASP A 154 -23.07 -11.23 -15.21
C ASP A 154 -24.21 -11.07 -14.16
N GLY A 155 -24.03 -10.20 -13.17
CA GLY A 155 -25.00 -10.00 -12.08
C GLY A 155 -24.91 -11.05 -10.98
N ARG A 156 -23.92 -11.96 -11.01
CA ARG A 156 -23.75 -12.98 -9.95
C ARG A 156 -23.17 -12.34 -8.71
N THR A 157 -23.59 -12.84 -7.55
CA THR A 157 -23.06 -12.38 -6.26
C THR A 157 -21.96 -13.31 -5.78
N LEU A 158 -20.79 -12.74 -5.48
CA LEU A 158 -19.67 -13.45 -4.88
C LEU A 158 -19.42 -12.89 -3.47
N ARG A 159 -18.98 -13.75 -2.55
CA ARG A 159 -18.42 -13.29 -1.27
C ARG A 159 -16.98 -12.87 -1.50
N PHE A 160 -16.53 -11.81 -0.85
CA PHE A 160 -15.11 -11.49 -0.78
C PHE A 160 -14.64 -11.46 0.68
N LEU A 161 -13.40 -11.89 0.89
CA LEU A 161 -12.69 -11.84 2.16
C LEU A 161 -11.32 -11.24 1.91
N ILE A 162 -10.97 -10.14 2.59
CA ILE A 162 -9.70 -9.44 2.39
C ILE A 162 -9.03 -9.16 3.73
N SER A 163 -7.74 -9.49 3.81
CA SER A 163 -6.82 -9.04 4.84
C SER A 163 -5.98 -7.90 4.26
N ASP A 164 -5.97 -6.77 4.96
CA ASP A 164 -5.17 -5.59 4.65
C ASP A 164 -4.27 -5.29 5.85
N LEU A 165 -2.96 -5.50 5.72
CA LEU A 165 -2.04 -5.36 6.85
C LEU A 165 -0.97 -4.33 6.52
N VAL A 166 -0.52 -3.63 7.56
CA VAL A 166 0.69 -2.82 7.50
C VAL A 166 1.48 -3.05 8.78
N GLN A 167 2.77 -3.35 8.64
CA GLN A 167 3.73 -3.31 9.74
C GLN A 167 4.84 -2.35 9.34
N GLU A 168 5.10 -1.37 10.18
CA GLU A 168 6.14 -0.37 10.01
C GLU A 168 7.03 -0.34 11.25
N VAL A 169 8.31 -0.12 11.02
CA VAL A 169 9.34 -0.05 12.06
C VAL A 169 10.24 1.12 11.75
N LEU A 170 10.36 2.05 12.70
CA LEU A 170 11.27 3.18 12.65
C LEU A 170 12.32 2.98 13.76
N THR A 171 13.60 3.03 13.36
CA THR A 171 14.76 2.90 14.25
C THR A 171 15.77 4.01 13.94
N PRO A 172 16.80 4.22 14.77
CA PRO A 172 17.91 5.11 14.42
C PRO A 172 18.58 4.74 13.09
N ASP A 173 18.61 3.45 12.74
CA ASP A 173 19.26 2.93 11.54
C ASP A 173 18.40 3.06 10.28
N GLY A 174 17.13 3.42 10.42
CA GLY A 174 16.24 3.64 9.27
C GLY A 174 14.79 3.21 9.48
N PHE A 175 14.09 3.08 8.37
CA PHE A 175 12.67 2.77 8.31
C PHE A 175 12.41 1.57 7.40
N ALA A 176 11.58 0.65 7.87
CA ALA A 176 11.12 -0.50 7.10
C ALA A 176 9.59 -0.62 7.19
N ALA A 177 8.97 -1.00 6.08
CA ALA A 177 7.54 -1.30 6.00
C ALA A 177 7.27 -2.59 5.23
N THR A 178 6.24 -3.30 5.66
CA THR A 178 5.64 -4.40 4.89
C THR A 178 4.13 -4.28 4.93
N ALA A 179 3.54 -4.17 3.75
CA ALA A 179 2.12 -3.92 3.57
C ALA A 179 1.50 -5.00 2.66
N PRO A 180 1.14 -6.17 3.20
CA PRO A 180 0.50 -7.21 2.41
C PRO A 180 -1.01 -7.04 2.36
N ILE A 181 -1.57 -7.14 1.16
CA ILE A 181 -3.01 -7.24 0.93
C ILE A 181 -3.28 -8.60 0.29
N HIS A 182 -4.12 -9.38 0.93
CA HIS A 182 -4.56 -10.67 0.42
C HIS A 182 -6.06 -10.77 0.43
N GLY A 183 -6.64 -11.34 -0.61
CA GLY A 183 -8.08 -11.42 -0.76
C GLY A 183 -8.52 -12.60 -1.57
N LEU A 184 -9.74 -13.06 -1.33
CA LEU A 184 -10.36 -14.17 -2.04
C LEU A 184 -11.77 -13.77 -2.47
N PHE A 185 -12.09 -13.96 -3.74
CA PHE A 185 -13.44 -13.84 -4.29
C PHE A 185 -14.02 -15.24 -4.48
N ILE A 186 -15.16 -15.52 -3.84
CA ILE A 186 -15.70 -16.85 -3.63
C ILE A 186 -17.10 -16.92 -4.24
N ASP A 187 -17.32 -17.84 -5.18
CA ASP A 187 -18.62 -18.04 -5.83
C ASP A 187 -19.62 -18.78 -4.95
N GLU A 188 -20.87 -18.92 -5.42
CA GLU A 188 -21.93 -19.60 -4.66
C GLU A 188 -21.64 -21.08 -4.34
N ARG A 189 -20.67 -21.69 -5.06
CA ARG A 189 -20.24 -23.08 -4.85
C ARG A 189 -19.06 -23.17 -3.87
N GLY A 190 -18.63 -22.06 -3.27
CA GLY A 190 -17.49 -22.00 -2.36
C GLY A 190 -16.15 -22.19 -3.06
N ARG A 191 -16.04 -21.84 -4.35
CA ARG A 191 -14.79 -21.90 -5.13
C ARG A 191 -14.19 -20.50 -5.23
N VAL A 192 -12.88 -20.42 -5.08
CA VAL A 192 -12.14 -19.16 -5.28
C VAL A 192 -12.03 -18.89 -6.77
N ARG A 193 -12.66 -17.82 -7.23
CA ARG A 193 -12.63 -17.33 -8.62
C ARG A 193 -11.37 -16.51 -8.88
N ASP A 194 -11.13 -15.55 -7.99
CA ASP A 194 -10.04 -14.60 -8.08
C ASP A 194 -9.40 -14.37 -6.72
N ARG A 195 -8.17 -13.85 -6.73
CA ARG A 195 -7.42 -13.53 -5.52
C ARG A 195 -6.72 -12.18 -5.64
N ILE A 196 -6.63 -11.50 -4.51
CA ILE A 196 -5.66 -10.42 -4.31
C ILE A 196 -4.46 -11.06 -3.62
N SER A 197 -3.26 -10.76 -4.12
CA SER A 197 -2.01 -11.13 -3.46
C SER A 197 -0.97 -10.10 -3.86
N LEU A 198 -0.87 -9.06 -3.04
CA LEU A 198 0.04 -7.95 -3.23
C LEU A 198 0.87 -7.80 -1.95
N ILE A 199 2.19 -7.72 -2.07
CA ILE A 199 3.08 -7.48 -0.93
C ILE A 199 3.96 -6.28 -1.22
N GLY A 200 3.64 -5.15 -0.60
CA GLY A 200 4.47 -3.96 -0.62
C GLY A 200 5.60 -4.06 0.38
N ARG A 201 6.80 -3.69 -0.04
CA ARG A 201 7.96 -3.57 0.84
C ARG A 201 8.63 -2.22 0.61
N PHE A 202 9.12 -1.65 1.71
CA PHE A 202 9.87 -0.40 1.69
C PHE A 202 10.98 -0.51 2.73
N ASN A 203 12.19 -0.08 2.36
CA ASN A 203 13.31 0.08 3.27
C ASN A 203 14.04 1.39 2.95
N ALA A 204 14.48 2.11 3.96
CA ALA A 204 15.39 3.22 3.81
C ALA A 204 16.32 3.28 5.03
N GLY A 205 17.52 3.82 4.82
CA GLY A 205 18.47 4.09 5.89
C GLY A 205 18.07 5.28 6.77
N PRO A 206 18.99 5.77 7.62
CA PRO A 206 18.73 6.88 8.53
C PRO A 206 18.20 8.11 7.79
N GLY A 207 17.15 8.72 8.33
CA GLY A 207 16.52 9.90 7.71
C GLY A 207 15.88 9.65 6.34
N GLY A 208 15.68 8.40 5.92
CA GLY A 208 15.09 8.06 4.63
C GLY A 208 16.08 7.95 3.47
N GLN A 209 17.38 7.83 3.75
CA GLN A 209 18.40 7.71 2.71
C GLN A 209 18.28 6.39 1.94
N ASN A 210 18.56 6.45 0.64
CA ASN A 210 18.62 5.30 -0.28
C ASN A 210 17.37 4.40 -0.21
N PRO A 211 16.17 4.94 -0.47
CA PRO A 211 14.95 4.17 -0.36
C PRO A 211 14.90 3.06 -1.42
N VAL A 212 14.55 1.86 -0.98
CA VAL A 212 14.38 0.66 -1.81
C VAL A 212 12.99 0.11 -1.54
N TYR A 213 12.16 0.08 -2.57
CA TYR A 213 10.76 -0.32 -2.44
C TYR A 213 10.25 -1.03 -3.69
N GLY A 214 9.13 -1.72 -3.54
CA GLY A 214 8.48 -2.43 -4.62
C GLY A 214 7.26 -3.20 -4.15
N ILE A 215 6.47 -3.63 -5.12
CA ILE A 215 5.29 -4.45 -4.90
C ILE A 215 5.49 -5.76 -5.62
N GLU A 216 5.32 -6.84 -4.89
CA GLU A 216 5.22 -8.18 -5.44
C GLU A 216 3.75 -8.51 -5.68
N ASP A 217 3.37 -8.78 -6.92
CA ASP A 217 2.02 -9.14 -7.32
C ASP A 217 1.95 -10.59 -7.79
N ARG A 218 1.21 -11.40 -7.04
CA ARG A 218 0.88 -12.81 -7.35
C ARG A 218 -0.62 -12.98 -7.56
N GLY A 219 -1.37 -11.89 -7.51
CA GLY A 219 -2.82 -11.87 -7.57
C GLY A 219 -3.36 -12.05 -8.99
N THR A 220 -4.68 -12.17 -9.06
CA THR A 220 -5.44 -11.97 -10.29
C THR A 220 -6.14 -10.62 -10.31
N CYS A 221 -6.16 -9.89 -9.18
CA CYS A 221 -6.79 -8.58 -9.04
C CYS A 221 -5.78 -7.48 -8.71
N ARG A 222 -5.65 -6.50 -9.60
CA ARG A 222 -4.90 -5.25 -9.38
C ARG A 222 -5.27 -4.21 -10.43
N GLN A 223 -5.12 -2.96 -10.06
CA GLN A 223 -5.24 -1.81 -10.96
C GLN A 223 -4.29 -0.69 -10.51
N THR A 224 -4.26 0.39 -11.27
CA THR A 224 -3.54 1.62 -10.92
C THR A 224 -4.52 2.77 -10.76
N ALA A 225 -4.30 3.64 -9.77
CA ALA A 225 -5.13 4.81 -9.55
C ALA A 225 -4.31 6.03 -9.11
N ASN A 226 -4.85 7.22 -9.39
CA ASN A 226 -4.34 8.46 -8.81
C ASN A 226 -4.95 8.65 -7.43
N LEU A 227 -4.12 8.64 -6.40
CA LEU A 227 -4.57 8.81 -5.02
C LEU A 227 -4.56 10.29 -4.63
N PRO A 228 -5.48 10.72 -3.74
CA PRO A 228 -5.63 12.12 -3.35
C PRO A 228 -4.59 12.54 -2.29
N TYR A 229 -3.35 12.06 -2.39
CA TYR A 229 -2.29 12.33 -1.40
C TYR A 229 -1.21 13.29 -1.92
N GLY A 230 -1.44 13.91 -3.07
CA GLY A 230 -0.52 14.86 -3.69
C GLY A 230 0.55 14.19 -4.57
N PRO A 231 1.54 14.97 -5.04
CA PRO A 231 2.54 14.52 -6.01
C PRO A 231 3.28 13.26 -5.57
N GLY A 232 3.44 12.30 -6.49
CA GLY A 232 4.03 10.98 -6.24
C GLY A 232 3.00 9.89 -5.94
N SER A 233 1.73 10.27 -5.76
CA SER A 233 0.62 9.36 -5.48
C SER A 233 -0.17 8.97 -6.74
N GLU A 234 0.30 9.42 -7.91
CA GLU A 234 -0.23 9.02 -9.20
C GLU A 234 0.15 7.58 -9.53
N ASN A 235 -0.70 6.88 -10.28
CA ASN A 235 -0.44 5.50 -10.70
C ASN A 235 -0.06 4.54 -9.56
N ALA A 236 -0.57 4.77 -8.35
CA ALA A 236 -0.36 3.87 -7.22
C ALA A 236 -1.09 2.55 -7.49
N VAL A 237 -0.49 1.44 -7.05
CA VAL A 237 -1.10 0.11 -7.21
C VAL A 237 -2.16 -0.07 -6.14
N VAL A 238 -3.36 -0.39 -6.59
CA VAL A 238 -4.54 -0.55 -5.75
C VAL A 238 -5.32 -1.81 -6.12
N THR A 239 -6.25 -2.19 -5.26
CA THR A 239 -7.25 -3.23 -5.53
C THR A 239 -8.56 -2.82 -4.87
N GLY A 240 -9.52 -2.40 -5.70
CA GLY A 240 -10.70 -1.69 -5.21
C GLY A 240 -10.34 -0.39 -4.48
N PRO A 241 -10.83 -0.17 -3.24
CA PRO A 241 -10.51 1.01 -2.44
C PRO A 241 -9.17 0.90 -1.69
N LEU A 242 -8.51 -0.26 -1.72
CA LEU A 242 -7.31 -0.54 -0.91
C LEU A 242 -6.03 -0.30 -1.71
N PHE A 243 -4.98 0.20 -1.08
CA PHE A 243 -3.67 0.42 -1.70
C PHE A 243 -2.56 -0.24 -0.88
N VAL A 244 -1.56 -0.78 -1.57
CA VAL A 244 -0.44 -1.51 -0.97
C VAL A 244 0.62 -0.53 -0.48
N LEU A 245 1.01 0.39 -1.35
CA LEU A 245 1.82 1.56 -1.05
C LEU A 245 1.07 2.78 -1.57
N PRO A 246 1.02 3.90 -0.81
CA PRO A 246 0.24 5.09 -1.19
C PRO A 246 0.92 5.95 -2.27
N PHE A 247 1.80 5.36 -3.08
CA PHE A 247 2.60 6.04 -4.11
C PHE A 247 2.93 5.10 -5.27
N SER A 248 3.44 5.66 -6.38
CA SER A 248 3.89 4.87 -7.53
C SER A 248 5.09 3.99 -7.15
N ALA A 249 4.98 2.68 -7.34
CA ALA A 249 6.02 1.73 -6.99
C ALA A 249 6.24 0.69 -8.11
N PRO A 250 7.49 0.25 -8.33
CA PRO A 250 7.77 -0.85 -9.24
C PRO A 250 7.00 -2.12 -8.85
N VAL A 251 6.40 -2.79 -9.84
CA VAL A 251 5.67 -4.04 -9.64
C VAL A 251 6.44 -5.20 -10.25
N THR A 252 6.61 -6.26 -9.48
CA THR A 252 7.18 -7.52 -9.94
C THR A 252 6.10 -8.60 -9.92
N VAL A 253 6.02 -9.37 -11.01
CA VAL A 253 5.12 -10.53 -11.12
C VAL A 253 5.98 -11.78 -11.21
N PRO A 254 6.02 -12.64 -10.16
CA PRO A 254 6.78 -13.89 -10.20
C PRO A 254 6.33 -14.78 -11.36
N ARG A 255 7.27 -15.40 -12.07
CA ARG A 255 7.02 -16.15 -13.31
C ARG A 255 6.21 -17.45 -13.11
N ASP A 256 6.11 -17.98 -11.89
CA ASP A 256 5.56 -19.31 -11.63
C ASP A 256 4.59 -19.35 -10.42
N HIS A 257 3.35 -18.83 -10.58
CA HIS A 257 2.30 -18.96 -9.54
C HIS A 257 0.87 -19.05 -10.08
#